data_AF-A0A399PMS4-F1
#
_entry.id   AF-A0A399PMS4-F1
#
_cell.length_a   1.000
_cell.length_b   1.000
_cell.length_c   1.000
_cell.angle_alpha   90.00
_cell.angle_beta   90.00
_cell.angle_gamma   90.00
#
_symmetry.space_group_name_H-M   'P 1'
#
loop_
_entity.id
_entity.type
_entity.pdbx_description
1 polymer ?
#
loop_
_entity_poly.entity_id
_entity_poly.type
_entity_poly.pdbx_seq_one_letter_code
_entity_poly.pdbx_strand_id
1 'polypeptide(L)'
;MHLKSLTLKGFKSFAQPTTFQFETGVTCVVGPNGSGKSNVVDALAWVMGEQGAKTLRGGKMEDVIFAGTSTRGPLGRAEVTLTIDNADGALPIDYTEVAIRRTLFRNGGSEYAINGTSCRLLDVQELLSDSGLGREMHVIVGQGRLDNVLRATPEERRGFIEEAAGILKHRRRKERTLRKLEGMQANLTRLNDLAGEIRRQLKPLGRQAEVARQAQTVAAVVRDARARLVAD
;
A
#
# COMPACT_ATOMS: atom_id res chain seq x y z
N MET A 1 15.39 -16.92 9.09
CA MET A 1 14.20 -16.69 8.28
C MET A 1 14.16 -17.67 7.10
N HIS A 2 13.08 -18.43 6.94
CA HIS A 2 12.84 -19.26 5.74
C HIS A 2 11.33 -19.43 5.47
N LEU A 3 10.96 -19.81 4.25
CA LEU A 3 9.57 -20.18 3.94
C LEU A 3 9.29 -21.51 4.63
N LYS A 4 8.23 -21.59 5.44
CA LYS A 4 7.85 -22.81 6.18
C LYS A 4 6.76 -23.59 5.45
N SER A 5 5.73 -22.88 4.97
CA SER A 5 4.66 -23.50 4.20
C SER A 5 3.94 -22.54 3.26
N LEU A 6 3.38 -23.07 2.18
CA LEU A 6 2.49 -22.36 1.26
C LEU A 6 1.21 -23.17 1.07
N THR A 7 0.08 -22.60 1.47
CA THR A 7 -1.24 -23.21 1.30
C THR A 7 -2.01 -22.47 0.21
N LEU A 8 -2.47 -23.20 -0.80
CA LEU A 8 -3.28 -22.67 -1.90
C LEU A 8 -4.68 -23.29 -1.86
N LYS A 9 -5.70 -22.45 -2.02
CA LYS A 9 -7.10 -22.89 -2.09
C LYS A 9 -7.82 -22.14 -3.21
N GLY A 10 -8.29 -22.87 -4.20
CA GLY A 10 -8.98 -22.29 -5.36
C GLY A 10 -8.10 -21.37 -6.22
N PHE A 11 -6.77 -21.52 -6.12
CA PHE A 11 -5.81 -20.72 -6.88
C PHE A 11 -5.39 -21.46 -8.15
N LYS A 12 -5.73 -20.91 -9.32
CA LYS A 12 -5.43 -21.50 -10.63
C LYS A 12 -5.72 -22.99 -10.67
N SER A 13 -4.75 -23.85 -10.94
CA SER A 13 -4.89 -25.31 -11.00
C SER A 13 -5.25 -25.98 -9.67
N PHE A 14 -5.16 -25.29 -8.54
CA PHE A 14 -5.36 -25.87 -7.21
C PHE A 14 -6.79 -25.67 -6.71
N ALA A 15 -7.71 -26.51 -7.18
CA ALA A 15 -9.12 -26.47 -6.78
C ALA A 15 -9.36 -26.93 -5.33
N GLN A 16 -8.54 -27.87 -4.83
CA GLN A 16 -8.56 -28.31 -3.44
C GLN A 16 -7.45 -27.61 -2.63
N PRO A 17 -7.67 -27.41 -1.32
CA PRO A 17 -6.61 -26.98 -0.43
C PRO A 17 -5.37 -27.85 -0.57
N THR A 18 -4.25 -27.25 -0.98
CA THR A 18 -2.97 -27.94 -1.14
C THR A 18 -1.93 -27.17 -0.35
N THR A 19 -1.26 -27.85 0.57
CA THR A 19 -0.19 -27.26 1.41
C THR A 19 1.15 -27.83 0.99
N PHE A 20 2.07 -26.96 0.60
CA PHE A 20 3.47 -27.26 0.39
C PHE A 20 4.22 -26.96 1.69
N GLN A 21 4.99 -27.92 2.17
CA GLN A 21 5.95 -27.71 3.26
C GLN A 21 7.33 -27.49 2.66
N PHE A 22 8.05 -26.53 3.19
CA PHE A 22 9.40 -26.19 2.75
C PHE A 22 10.35 -26.42 3.90
N GLU A 23 11.50 -27.01 3.58
CA GLU A 23 12.60 -27.17 4.51
C GLU A 23 13.68 -26.12 4.21
N THR A 24 14.54 -25.87 5.18
CA THR A 24 15.74 -25.06 4.97
C THR A 24 16.64 -25.71 3.93
N GLY A 25 17.10 -24.95 2.94
CA GLY A 25 17.98 -25.43 1.88
C GLY A 25 17.32 -25.38 0.51
N VAL A 26 17.43 -26.46 -0.24
CA VAL A 26 16.94 -26.54 -1.64
C VAL A 26 15.68 -27.39 -1.70
N THR A 27 14.57 -26.78 -2.11
CA THR A 27 13.32 -27.49 -2.40
C THR A 27 13.11 -27.56 -3.91
N CYS A 28 12.94 -28.78 -4.44
CA CYS A 28 12.71 -29.02 -5.87
C CYS A 28 11.25 -29.35 -6.14
N VAL A 29 10.57 -28.55 -6.96
CA VAL A 29 9.20 -28.82 -7.42
C VAL A 29 9.24 -29.43 -8.81
N VAL A 30 8.96 -30.74 -8.90
CA VAL A 30 9.03 -31.51 -10.16
C VAL A 30 7.65 -32.01 -10.59
N GLY A 31 7.52 -32.34 -11.87
CA GLY A 31 6.26 -32.84 -12.46
C GLY A 31 6.16 -32.58 -13.96
N PRO A 32 5.21 -33.22 -14.66
CA PRO A 32 5.04 -33.08 -16.11
C PRO A 32 4.53 -31.69 -16.52
N ASN A 33 4.65 -31.33 -17.79
CA ASN A 33 4.13 -30.07 -18.30
C ASN A 33 2.61 -29.97 -18.04
N GLY A 34 2.16 -28.78 -17.64
CA GLY A 34 0.75 -28.56 -17.26
C GLY A 34 0.38 -28.98 -15.82
N SER A 35 1.28 -29.59 -15.04
CA SER A 35 0.97 -30.02 -13.66
C SER A 35 0.84 -28.89 -12.62
N GLY A 36 0.91 -27.63 -13.04
CA GLY A 36 0.76 -26.48 -12.14
C GLY A 36 2.02 -26.06 -11.38
N LYS A 37 3.21 -26.60 -11.69
CA LYS A 37 4.49 -26.23 -11.03
C LYS A 37 4.71 -24.72 -10.98
N SER A 38 4.63 -24.06 -12.13
CA SER A 38 4.82 -22.62 -12.22
C SER A 38 3.72 -21.82 -11.51
N ASN A 39 2.55 -22.42 -11.26
CA ASN A 39 1.48 -21.78 -10.48
C ASN A 39 1.84 -21.69 -8.98
N VAL A 40 2.76 -22.54 -8.49
CA VAL A 40 3.32 -22.41 -7.12
C VAL A 40 4.13 -21.13 -7.01
N VAL A 41 4.96 -20.84 -8.02
CA VAL A 41 5.76 -19.60 -8.09
C VAL A 41 4.85 -18.37 -8.23
N ASP A 42 3.81 -18.46 -9.07
CA ASP A 42 2.83 -17.37 -9.19
C ASP A 42 2.09 -17.12 -7.87
N ALA A 43 1.76 -18.16 -7.11
CA ALA A 43 1.10 -18.03 -5.83
C ALA A 43 1.99 -17.32 -4.79
N LEU A 44 3.29 -17.65 -4.77
CA LEU A 44 4.29 -16.96 -3.95
C LEU A 44 4.37 -15.47 -4.33
N ALA A 45 4.53 -15.15 -5.62
CA ALA A 45 4.56 -13.76 -6.08
C ALA A 45 3.26 -13.02 -5.73
N TRP A 46 2.11 -13.68 -5.90
CA TRP A 46 0.80 -13.10 -5.66
C TRP A 46 0.55 -12.79 -4.18
N VAL A 47 0.86 -13.71 -3.26
CA VAL A 47 0.68 -13.47 -1.82
C VAL A 47 1.65 -12.42 -1.28
N MET A 48 2.84 -12.30 -1.86
CA MET A 48 3.81 -11.25 -1.55
C MET A 48 3.46 -9.87 -2.14
N GLY A 49 2.33 -9.76 -2.87
CA GLY A 49 1.77 -8.47 -3.27
C GLY A 49 1.93 -8.11 -4.74
N GLU A 50 2.19 -9.08 -5.63
CA GLU A 50 2.13 -8.86 -7.08
C GLU A 50 0.70 -8.50 -7.52
N GLN A 51 0.56 -7.40 -8.28
CA GLN A 51 -0.73 -6.88 -8.75
C GLN A 51 -0.89 -7.00 -10.27
N GLY A 52 0.18 -7.29 -11.01
CA GLY A 52 0.14 -7.47 -12.45
C GLY A 52 -0.44 -8.83 -12.83
N ALA A 53 -1.65 -8.84 -13.39
CA ALA A 53 -2.25 -10.07 -13.93
C ALA A 53 -1.36 -10.73 -15.00
N LYS A 54 -0.69 -9.92 -15.84
CA LYS A 54 0.26 -10.40 -16.86
C LYS A 54 1.46 -11.12 -16.24
N THR A 55 2.02 -10.59 -15.15
CA THR A 55 3.13 -11.22 -14.40
C THR A 55 2.71 -12.59 -13.87
N LEU A 56 1.45 -12.69 -13.44
CA LEU A 56 0.82 -13.93 -13.01
C LEU A 56 0.26 -14.74 -14.19
N ARG A 57 0.67 -14.49 -15.44
CA ARG A 57 0.27 -15.29 -16.61
C ARG A 57 -1.26 -15.40 -16.77
N GLY A 58 -1.98 -14.32 -16.45
CA GLY A 58 -3.43 -14.16 -16.64
C GLY A 58 -3.75 -12.87 -17.41
N GLY A 59 -4.97 -12.77 -17.94
CA GLY A 59 -5.47 -11.57 -18.61
C GLY A 59 -6.08 -10.57 -17.63
N LYS A 60 -6.81 -11.07 -16.64
CA LYS A 60 -7.42 -10.31 -15.54
C LYS A 60 -6.98 -10.87 -14.20
N MET A 61 -7.13 -10.07 -13.13
CA MET A 61 -6.80 -10.53 -11.79
C MET A 61 -7.71 -11.69 -11.33
N GLU A 62 -8.97 -11.73 -11.78
CA GLU A 62 -9.88 -12.84 -11.49
C GLU A 62 -9.39 -14.19 -12.04
N ASP A 63 -8.50 -14.20 -13.04
CA ASP A 63 -7.97 -15.43 -13.65
C ASP A 63 -7.07 -16.24 -12.69
N VAL A 64 -6.71 -15.67 -11.54
CA VAL A 64 -6.04 -16.43 -10.47
C VAL A 64 -7.02 -17.36 -9.74
N ILE A 65 -8.33 -17.16 -9.89
CA ILE A 65 -9.36 -18.02 -9.31
C ILE A 65 -9.56 -19.24 -10.20
N PHE A 66 -9.64 -20.44 -9.60
CA PHE A 66 -9.91 -21.67 -10.32
C PHE A 66 -11.17 -21.53 -11.18
N ALA A 67 -10.97 -21.63 -12.50
CA ALA A 67 -12.00 -21.43 -13.52
C ALA A 67 -12.91 -22.64 -13.72
N GLY A 68 -12.63 -23.77 -13.06
CA GLY A 68 -13.34 -25.02 -13.28
C GLY A 68 -12.61 -25.95 -14.26
N THR A 69 -13.10 -27.19 -14.33
CA THR A 69 -12.72 -28.25 -15.26
C THR A 69 -14.00 -28.93 -15.73
N SER A 70 -13.90 -29.88 -16.67
CA SER A 70 -15.05 -30.68 -17.11
C SER A 70 -15.76 -31.43 -15.98
N THR A 71 -15.05 -31.80 -14.92
CA THR A 71 -15.58 -32.56 -13.78
C THR A 71 -15.88 -31.70 -12.56
N ARG A 72 -15.50 -30.42 -12.55
CA ARG A 72 -15.63 -29.56 -11.37
C ARG A 72 -15.91 -28.10 -11.74
N GLY A 73 -16.95 -27.53 -11.13
CA GLY A 73 -17.34 -26.14 -11.37
C GLY A 73 -16.30 -25.11 -10.91
N PRO A 74 -16.38 -23.88 -11.43
CA PRO A 74 -15.56 -22.75 -11.00
C PRO A 74 -15.76 -22.42 -9.52
N LEU A 75 -14.71 -21.87 -8.88
CA LEU A 75 -14.79 -21.38 -7.50
C LEU A 75 -15.04 -19.87 -7.47
N GLY A 76 -15.61 -19.41 -6.36
CA GLY A 76 -15.92 -17.99 -6.12
C GLY A 76 -14.76 -17.19 -5.52
N ARG A 77 -13.70 -17.84 -5.05
CA ARG A 77 -12.54 -17.18 -4.44
C ARG A 77 -11.25 -17.99 -4.61
N ALA A 78 -10.12 -17.30 -4.57
CA ALA A 78 -8.80 -17.86 -4.38
C ALA A 78 -8.20 -17.35 -3.07
N GLU A 79 -7.57 -18.23 -2.31
CA GLU A 79 -6.84 -17.90 -1.09
C GLU A 79 -5.44 -18.53 -1.18
N VAL A 80 -4.42 -17.73 -0.88
CA VAL A 80 -3.05 -18.20 -0.71
C VAL A 80 -2.56 -17.72 0.65
N THR A 81 -2.02 -18.64 1.44
CA THR A 81 -1.38 -18.35 2.73
C THR A 81 0.07 -18.79 2.67
N LEU A 82 0.99 -17.86 2.89
CA LEU A 82 2.42 -18.10 3.04
C LEU A 82 2.80 -17.97 4.51
N THR A 83 3.47 -18.98 5.04
CA THR A 83 3.99 -19.00 6.41
C THR A 83 5.50 -18.91 6.37
N ILE A 84 6.06 -17.94 7.08
CA ILE A 84 7.49 -17.64 7.16
C ILE A 84 7.93 -17.88 8.61
N ASP A 85 9.01 -18.63 8.77
CA ASP A 85 9.73 -18.71 10.03
C ASP A 85 10.53 -17.41 10.23
N ASN A 86 10.30 -16.74 11.35
CA ASN A 86 10.87 -15.45 11.73
C ASN A 86 11.59 -15.53 13.09
N ALA A 87 12.14 -16.69 13.44
CA ALA A 87 12.81 -16.89 14.72
C ALA A 87 14.05 -15.99 14.92
N ASP A 88 14.66 -15.51 13.81
CA ASP A 88 15.78 -14.59 13.78
C ASP A 88 15.38 -13.10 13.78
N GLY A 89 14.08 -12.79 13.80
CA GLY A 89 13.58 -11.41 13.86
C GLY A 89 13.87 -10.57 12.60
N ALA A 90 14.07 -11.22 11.46
CA ALA A 90 14.36 -10.53 10.20
C ALA A 90 13.16 -9.70 9.68
N LEU A 91 11.93 -10.13 9.98
CA LEU A 91 10.72 -9.34 9.78
C LEU A 91 10.47 -8.46 11.00
N PRO A 92 10.15 -7.17 10.83
CA PRO A 92 9.92 -6.22 11.92
C PRO A 92 8.55 -6.44 12.60
N ILE A 93 8.35 -7.61 13.19
CA ILE A 93 7.13 -8.01 13.89
C ILE A 93 7.47 -8.99 15.02
N ASP A 94 6.80 -8.85 16.17
CA ASP A 94 7.05 -9.65 17.38
C ASP A 94 6.42 -11.05 17.33
N TYR A 95 6.60 -11.75 16.21
CA TYR A 95 6.18 -13.13 16.05
C TYR A 95 7.33 -13.96 15.48
N THR A 96 7.55 -15.13 16.07
CA THR A 96 8.50 -16.13 15.56
C THR A 96 7.99 -16.84 14.30
N GLU A 97 6.70 -16.76 14.02
CA GLU A 97 6.08 -17.28 12.82
C GLU A 97 5.09 -16.25 12.25
N VAL A 98 5.22 -15.98 10.95
CA VAL A 98 4.43 -14.95 10.26
C VAL A 98 3.68 -15.57 9.10
N ALA A 99 2.35 -15.58 9.19
CA ALA A 99 1.44 -16.05 8.17
C ALA A 99 0.84 -14.86 7.40
N ILE A 100 1.22 -14.70 6.14
CA ILE A 100 0.67 -13.71 5.21
C ILE A 100 -0.38 -14.41 4.36
N ARG A 101 -1.61 -13.92 4.39
CA ARG A 101 -2.73 -14.43 3.59
C ARG A 101 -3.21 -13.36 2.62
N ARG A 102 -3.49 -13.78 1.39
CA ARG A 102 -4.22 -12.99 0.40
C ARG A 102 -5.44 -13.78 -0.08
N THR A 103 -6.59 -13.14 -0.06
CA THR A 103 -7.85 -13.69 -0.57
C THR A 103 -8.43 -12.77 -1.63
N LEU A 104 -8.85 -13.34 -2.76
CA LEU A 104 -9.51 -12.60 -3.84
C LEU A 104 -10.84 -13.26 -4.15
N PHE A 105 -11.88 -12.43 -4.26
CA PHE A 105 -13.23 -12.87 -4.57
C PHE A 105 -13.61 -12.51 -6.01
N ARG A 106 -14.43 -13.36 -6.64
CA ARG A 106 -14.86 -13.20 -8.03
C ARG A 106 -15.75 -11.96 -8.25
N ASN A 107 -16.47 -11.52 -7.23
CA ASN A 107 -17.24 -10.28 -7.21
C ASN A 107 -16.38 -9.01 -7.02
N GLY A 108 -15.05 -9.17 -7.01
CA GLY A 108 -14.11 -8.09 -6.72
C GLY A 108 -13.74 -8.03 -5.24
N GLY A 109 -12.69 -7.26 -4.95
CA GLY A 109 -12.13 -7.16 -3.60
C GLY A 109 -11.00 -8.15 -3.35
N SER A 110 -9.90 -7.62 -2.81
CA SER A 110 -8.76 -8.40 -2.35
C SER A 110 -8.54 -8.07 -0.87
N GLU A 111 -8.51 -9.10 -0.04
CA GLU A 111 -8.23 -8.99 1.38
C GLU A 111 -6.82 -9.48 1.66
N TYR A 112 -6.13 -8.80 2.57
CA TYR A 112 -4.83 -9.19 3.09
C TYR A 112 -4.95 -9.39 4.59
N ALA A 113 -4.25 -10.39 5.11
CA ALA A 113 -4.12 -10.58 6.54
C ALA A 113 -2.70 -11.02 6.91
N ILE A 114 -2.20 -10.52 8.04
CA ILE A 114 -0.96 -10.96 8.67
C ILE A 114 -1.35 -11.58 10.01
N ASN A 115 -0.99 -12.85 10.24
CA ASN A 115 -1.36 -13.61 11.43
C ASN A 115 -2.87 -13.60 11.75
N GLY A 116 -3.71 -13.52 10.71
CA GLY A 116 -5.16 -13.48 10.83
C GLY A 116 -5.76 -12.08 11.00
N THR A 117 -4.95 -11.06 11.28
CA THR A 117 -5.40 -9.67 11.38
C THR A 117 -5.47 -9.04 9.99
N SER A 118 -6.61 -8.43 9.66
CA SER A 118 -6.79 -7.72 8.38
C SER A 118 -5.81 -6.55 8.26
N CYS A 119 -5.21 -6.39 7.09
CA CYS A 119 -4.24 -5.35 6.79
C CYS A 119 -4.36 -4.88 5.33
N ARG A 120 -3.62 -3.83 4.97
CA ARG A 120 -3.54 -3.33 3.60
C ARG A 120 -2.38 -4.00 2.89
N LEU A 121 -2.44 -4.00 1.55
CA LEU A 121 -1.30 -4.41 0.72
C LEU A 121 -0.02 -3.63 1.08
N LEU A 122 -0.14 -2.34 1.40
CA LEU A 122 1.00 -1.52 1.79
C LEU A 122 1.71 -2.08 3.01
N ASP A 123 0.95 -2.58 4.00
CA ASP A 123 1.50 -3.11 5.24
C ASP A 123 2.25 -4.44 4.98
N VAL A 124 1.73 -5.29 4.09
CA VAL A 124 2.44 -6.49 3.61
C VAL A 124 3.73 -6.14 2.86
N GLN A 125 3.69 -5.13 1.99
CA GLN A 125 4.86 -4.68 1.23
C GLN A 125 5.94 -4.09 2.14
N GLU A 126 5.56 -3.32 3.16
CA GLU A 126 6.47 -2.74 4.14
C GLU A 126 7.11 -3.82 5.03
N LEU A 127 6.31 -4.80 5.47
CA LEU A 127 6.82 -5.95 6.23
C LEU A 127 7.90 -6.75 5.46
N LEU A 128 7.70 -6.92 4.15
CA LEU A 128 8.61 -7.67 3.29
C LEU A 128 9.77 -6.84 2.71
N SER A 129 9.74 -5.52 2.81
CA SER A 129 10.75 -4.67 2.16
C SER A 129 12.12 -4.76 2.83
N ASP A 130 12.16 -4.99 4.14
CA ASP A 130 13.41 -5.03 4.91
C ASP A 130 14.04 -6.43 4.95
N SER A 131 13.24 -7.48 4.78
CA SER A 131 13.71 -8.88 4.76
C SER A 131 14.24 -9.35 3.40
N GLY A 132 14.19 -8.49 2.38
CA GLY A 132 14.61 -8.85 1.03
C GLY A 132 13.63 -9.76 0.27
N LEU A 133 12.42 -9.98 0.80
CA LEU A 133 11.35 -10.76 0.18
C LEU A 133 10.32 -9.90 -0.59
N GLY A 134 10.57 -8.59 -0.69
CA GLY A 134 9.68 -7.62 -1.33
C GLY A 134 9.63 -7.69 -2.86
N ARG A 135 8.73 -6.89 -3.44
CA ARG A 135 8.39 -6.79 -4.88
C ARG A 135 9.58 -6.60 -5.85
N GLU A 136 10.75 -6.25 -5.33
CA GLU A 136 11.92 -5.70 -6.05
C GLU A 136 13.21 -6.40 -5.65
N MET A 137 13.08 -7.60 -5.11
CA MET A 137 14.21 -8.45 -4.85
C MET A 137 14.03 -9.67 -5.73
N HIS A 138 15.09 -10.04 -6.44
CA HIS A 138 15.18 -11.14 -7.41
C HIS A 138 14.95 -12.55 -6.81
N VAL A 139 14.21 -12.65 -5.69
CA VAL A 139 13.84 -13.90 -5.02
C VAL A 139 12.97 -14.77 -5.93
N ILE A 140 12.15 -14.15 -6.78
CA ILE A 140 11.37 -14.88 -7.79
C ILE A 140 11.89 -14.56 -9.20
N VAL A 141 12.60 -15.53 -9.77
CA VAL A 141 13.00 -15.53 -11.17
C VAL A 141 11.94 -16.27 -11.98
N GLY A 142 11.02 -15.50 -12.58
CA GLY A 142 10.01 -16.03 -13.50
C GLY A 142 10.60 -16.47 -14.85
N GLN A 143 9.83 -17.26 -15.59
CA GLN A 143 10.19 -17.70 -16.93
C GLN A 143 10.41 -16.49 -17.85
N GLY A 144 11.52 -16.47 -18.60
CA GLY A 144 11.89 -15.37 -19.50
C GLY A 144 12.54 -14.15 -18.84
N ARG A 145 12.57 -14.07 -17.50
CA ARG A 145 13.27 -12.97 -16.80
C ARG A 145 14.77 -12.98 -17.07
N LEU A 146 15.37 -14.17 -17.23
CA LEU A 146 16.77 -14.32 -17.61
C LEU A 146 17.06 -13.72 -18.99
N ASP A 147 16.21 -14.00 -19.98
CA ASP A 147 16.38 -13.47 -21.34
C ASP A 147 16.30 -11.94 -21.37
N ASN A 148 15.41 -11.36 -20.54
CA ASN A 148 15.30 -9.92 -20.40
C ASN A 148 16.59 -9.30 -19.84
N VAL A 149 17.19 -9.91 -18.82
CA VAL A 149 18.47 -9.43 -18.24
C VAL A 149 19.60 -9.52 -19.26
N LEU A 150 19.65 -10.61 -20.05
CA LEU A 150 20.67 -10.81 -21.07
C LEU A 150 20.55 -9.80 -22.23
N ARG A 151 19.32 -9.43 -22.61
CA ARG A 151 19.04 -8.48 -23.71
C ARG A 151 18.93 -7.02 -23.27
N ALA A 152 19.02 -6.75 -21.97
CA ALA A 152 18.83 -5.42 -21.40
C ALA A 152 19.83 -4.40 -21.96
N THR A 153 19.34 -3.18 -22.23
CA THR A 153 20.21 -2.05 -22.58
C THR A 153 21.09 -1.64 -21.38
N PRO A 154 22.17 -0.85 -21.58
CA PRO A 154 22.98 -0.36 -20.48
C PRO A 154 22.18 0.37 -19.39
N GLU A 155 21.16 1.14 -19.77
CA GLU A 155 20.27 1.87 -18.86
C GLU A 155 19.40 0.92 -18.03
N GLU A 156 18.81 -0.10 -18.67
CA GLU A 156 18.01 -1.12 -18.00
C GLU A 156 18.87 -1.98 -17.06
N ARG A 157 20.07 -2.34 -17.52
CA ARG A 157 21.04 -3.12 -16.73
C ARG A 157 21.51 -2.38 -15.49
N ARG A 158 21.71 -1.07 -15.59
CA ARG A 158 21.96 -0.21 -14.43
C ARG A 158 20.84 -0.32 -13.40
N GLY A 159 19.58 -0.37 -13.84
CA GLY A 159 18.43 -0.60 -12.97
C GLY A 159 18.56 -1.87 -12.14
N PHE A 160 18.90 -3.01 -12.77
CA PHE A 160 19.13 -4.28 -12.06
C PHE A 160 20.29 -4.22 -11.05
N ILE A 161 21.36 -3.48 -11.37
CA ILE A 161 22.50 -3.30 -10.46
C ILE A 161 22.10 -2.42 -9.26
N GLU A 162 21.39 -1.32 -9.48
CA GLU A 162 20.89 -0.44 -8.42
C GLU A 162 19.88 -1.16 -7.50
N GLU A 163 19.06 -2.04 -8.06
CA GLU A 163 18.14 -2.93 -7.36
C GLU A 163 18.90 -3.94 -6.49
N ALA A 164 19.88 -4.65 -7.06
CA ALA A 164 20.72 -5.59 -6.33
C ALA A 164 21.57 -4.94 -5.22
N ALA A 165 21.99 -3.69 -5.43
CA ALA A 165 22.71 -2.89 -4.42
C ALA A 165 21.79 -2.37 -3.30
N GLY A 166 20.47 -2.59 -3.37
CA GLY A 166 19.51 -2.16 -2.37
C GLY A 166 19.33 -0.63 -2.30
N ILE A 167 19.77 0.11 -3.32
CA ILE A 167 19.70 1.58 -3.34
C ILE A 167 18.28 2.06 -3.66
N LEU A 168 17.51 1.24 -4.39
CA LEU A 168 16.17 1.59 -4.87
C LEU A 168 15.21 1.98 -3.74
N LYS A 169 15.29 1.32 -2.57
CA LYS A 169 14.46 1.65 -1.40
C LYS A 169 14.70 3.08 -0.89
N HIS A 170 15.96 3.49 -0.85
CA HIS A 170 16.34 4.84 -0.42
C HIS A 170 15.90 5.89 -1.43
N ARG A 171 16.07 5.58 -2.73
CA ARG A 171 15.62 6.45 -3.83
C ARG A 171 14.11 6.69 -3.80
N ARG A 172 13.31 5.64 -3.60
CA ARG A 172 11.85 5.77 -3.48
C ARG A 172 11.41 6.51 -2.23
N ARG A 173 12.04 6.25 -1.10
CA ARG A 173 11.77 7.00 0.14
C ARG A 173 12.08 8.48 -0.03
N LYS A 174 13.15 8.82 -0.76
CA LYS A 174 13.48 10.20 -1.15
C LYS A 174 12.40 10.79 -2.05
N GLU A 175 12.02 10.11 -3.14
CA GLU A 175 10.97 10.58 -4.07
C GLU A 175 9.62 10.81 -3.37
N ARG A 176 9.21 9.89 -2.48
CA ARG A 176 7.98 10.03 -1.68
C ARG A 176 8.05 11.25 -0.76
N THR A 177 9.20 11.46 -0.12
CA THR A 177 9.43 12.61 0.75
C THR A 177 9.40 13.92 -0.03
N LEU A 178 10.02 13.96 -1.22
CA LEU A 178 10.01 15.13 -2.10
C LEU A 178 8.59 15.50 -2.54
N ARG A 179 7.79 14.52 -2.99
CA ARG A 179 6.38 14.75 -3.34
C ARG A 179 5.57 15.28 -2.15
N LYS A 180 5.81 14.76 -0.95
CA LYS A 180 5.15 15.24 0.28
C LYS A 180 5.55 16.69 0.58
N LEU A 181 6.82 17.03 0.40
CA LEU A 181 7.34 18.37 0.62
C LEU A 181 6.76 19.37 -0.39
N GLU A 182 6.64 19.01 -1.66
CA GLU A 182 5.96 19.81 -2.68
C GLU A 182 4.49 20.06 -2.32
N GLY A 183 3.76 19.02 -1.88
CA GLY A 183 2.38 19.17 -1.41
C GLY A 183 2.27 20.07 -0.16
N MET A 184 3.21 19.97 0.78
CA MET A 184 3.25 20.86 1.95
C MET A 184 3.53 22.31 1.55
N GLN A 185 4.42 22.54 0.59
CA GLN A 185 4.71 23.88 0.09
C GLN A 185 3.47 24.53 -0.54
N ALA A 186 2.72 23.78 -1.35
CA ALA A 186 1.47 24.26 -1.93
C ALA A 186 0.43 24.63 -0.84
N ASN A 187 0.31 23.81 0.19
CA ASN A 187 -0.58 24.09 1.33
C ASN A 187 -0.15 25.35 2.10
N LEU A 188 1.15 25.54 2.32
CA LEU A 188 1.70 26.73 2.98
C LEU A 188 1.42 28.01 2.20
N THR A 189 1.59 27.98 0.87
CA THR A 189 1.26 29.12 0.01
C THR A 189 -0.21 29.51 0.18
N ARG A 190 -1.13 28.52 0.10
CA ARG A 190 -2.57 28.77 0.28
C ARG A 190 -2.91 29.33 1.67
N LEU A 191 -2.26 28.85 2.72
CA LEU A 191 -2.46 29.37 4.07
C LEU A 191 -1.98 30.81 4.21
N ASN A 192 -0.85 31.16 3.59
CA ASN A 192 -0.35 32.53 3.58
C ASN A 192 -1.29 33.48 2.85
N ASP A 193 -1.87 33.05 1.73
CA ASP A 193 -2.86 33.83 0.98
C ASP A 193 -4.10 34.11 1.83
N LEU A 194 -4.65 33.07 2.47
CA LEU A 194 -5.82 33.18 3.34
C LEU A 194 -5.53 34.06 4.56
N ALA A 195 -4.36 33.90 5.19
CA ALA A 195 -3.95 34.74 6.31
C ALA A 195 -3.80 36.21 5.89
N GLY A 196 -3.29 36.47 4.68
CA GLY A 196 -3.23 37.79 4.07
C GLY A 196 -4.61 38.41 3.87
N GLU A 197 -5.55 37.62 3.35
CA GLU A 197 -6.94 38.04 3.15
C GLU A 197 -7.63 38.40 4.47
N ILE A 198 -7.55 37.52 5.48
CA ILE A 198 -8.13 37.75 6.81
C ILE A 198 -7.56 39.02 7.45
N ARG A 199 -6.24 39.26 7.34
CA ARG A 199 -5.62 40.50 7.85
C ARG A 199 -6.16 41.75 7.14
N ARG A 200 -6.42 41.68 5.84
CA ARG A 200 -7.03 42.80 5.08
C ARG A 200 -8.47 43.06 5.54
N GLN A 201 -9.23 42.02 5.83
CA GLN A 201 -10.61 42.13 6.35
C GLN A 201 -10.65 42.66 7.79
N LEU A 202 -9.70 42.29 8.65
CA LEU A 202 -9.68 42.72 10.06
C LEU A 202 -9.56 44.25 10.24
N LYS A 203 -8.81 44.94 9.37
CA LYS A 203 -8.57 46.39 9.51
C LYS A 203 -9.85 47.26 9.41
N PRO A 204 -10.71 47.10 8.40
CA PRO A 204 -11.99 47.82 8.35
C PRO A 204 -12.96 47.38 9.45
N LEU A 205 -13.03 46.07 9.78
CA LEU A 205 -13.86 45.59 10.89
C LEU A 205 -13.44 46.21 12.23
N GLY A 206 -12.15 46.35 12.48
CA GLY A 206 -11.64 47.03 13.67
C GLY A 206 -12.09 48.49 13.76
N ARG A 207 -12.02 49.23 12.64
CA ARG A 207 -12.53 50.61 12.58
C ARG A 207 -14.03 50.68 12.80
N GLN A 208 -14.81 49.79 12.20
CA GLN A 208 -16.26 49.71 12.40
C GLN A 208 -16.61 49.43 13.87
N ALA A 209 -15.87 48.53 14.53
CA ALA A 209 -16.07 48.23 15.95
C ALA A 209 -15.72 49.41 16.88
N GLU A 210 -14.75 50.25 16.50
CA GLU A 210 -14.39 51.46 17.25
C GLU A 210 -15.45 52.56 17.10
N VAL A 211 -15.92 52.81 15.87
CA VAL A 211 -17.03 53.75 15.59
C VAL A 211 -18.31 53.30 16.30
N ALA A 212 -18.63 52.02 16.28
CA ALA A 212 -19.81 51.48 16.97
C ALA A 212 -19.75 51.70 18.49
N ARG A 213 -18.57 51.52 19.12
CA ARG A 213 -18.37 51.80 20.55
C ARG A 213 -18.51 53.30 20.88
N GLN A 214 -17.98 54.17 20.05
CA GLN A 214 -18.15 55.63 20.21
C GLN A 214 -19.63 56.02 20.08
N ALA A 215 -20.33 55.50 19.07
CA ALA A 215 -21.74 55.77 18.86
C ALA A 215 -22.61 55.32 20.05
N GLN A 216 -22.34 54.14 20.64
CA GLN A 216 -23.02 53.68 21.85
C GLN A 216 -22.80 54.65 23.03
N THR A 217 -21.56 55.13 23.20
CA THR A 217 -21.22 56.08 24.27
C THR A 217 -21.97 57.40 24.09
N VAL A 218 -21.94 57.96 22.88
CA VAL A 218 -22.67 59.21 22.55
C VAL A 218 -24.17 59.02 22.73
N ALA A 219 -24.75 57.90 22.30
CA ALA A 219 -26.16 57.60 22.47
C ALA A 219 -26.56 57.52 23.95
N ALA A 220 -25.70 56.97 24.81
CA ALA A 220 -25.92 56.95 26.26
C ALA A 220 -25.92 58.37 26.85
N VAL A 221 -24.95 59.21 26.47
CA VAL A 221 -24.88 60.62 26.92
C VAL A 221 -26.09 61.42 26.46
N VAL A 222 -26.51 61.27 25.20
CA VAL A 222 -27.71 61.93 24.66
C VAL A 222 -28.97 61.49 25.41
N ARG A 223 -29.08 60.20 25.74
CA ARG A 223 -30.21 59.67 26.50
C ARG A 223 -30.25 60.25 27.92
N ASP A 224 -29.11 60.33 28.60
CA ASP A 224 -28.99 60.94 29.93
C ASP A 224 -29.33 62.43 29.92
N ALA A 225 -28.76 63.21 28.99
CA ALA A 225 -29.01 64.63 28.85
C ALA A 225 -30.50 64.94 28.56
N ARG A 226 -31.14 64.13 27.71
CA ARG A 226 -32.59 64.23 27.47
C ARG A 226 -33.41 63.93 28.72
N ALA A 227 -33.03 62.93 29.50
CA ALA A 227 -33.73 62.61 30.75
C ALA A 227 -33.65 63.77 31.75
N ARG A 228 -32.49 64.43 31.86
CA ARG A 228 -32.32 65.63 32.71
C ARG A 228 -33.19 66.80 32.26
N LEU A 229 -33.22 67.09 30.96
CA LEU A 229 -34.05 68.17 30.38
C LEU A 229 -35.56 67.96 30.55
N VAL A 230 -36.02 66.73 30.77
CA VAL A 230 -37.43 66.41 31.01
C VAL A 230 -37.77 66.44 32.51
N ALA A 231 -36.75 66.39 33.38
CA ALA A 231 -36.90 66.40 34.84
C ALA A 231 -36.87 67.81 35.44
N ASP A 232 -36.27 68.78 34.74
CA ASP A 232 -36.38 70.24 35.00
C ASP A 232 -37.67 70.82 34.38
#